data_AF-A0A1A8BZ71-F1
#
_entry.id   AF-A0A1A8BZ71-F1
#
_cell.length_a   1.000
_cell.length_b   1.000
_cell.length_c   1.000
_cell.angle_alpha   90.00
_cell.angle_beta   90.00
_cell.angle_gamma   90.00
#
_symmetry.space_group_name_H-M   'P 1'
#
loop_
_entity.id
_entity.type
_entity.pdbx_description
1 polymer ?
#
loop_
_entity_poly.entity_id
_entity_poly.type
_entity_poly.pdbx_seq_one_letter_code
_entity_poly.pdbx_strand_id
1 'polypeptide(L)'
;NIKWVKSYEEGLEEMTKSQKPLMVIHHLDSCPHSQALKKVFVADKGIQKMAKEDFIMLNLVEETTDKNMAPDGYYVPRILFVDPTRTVRTDITGRYSNNLYAYESGDLELCE
;
A
#
# COMPACT_ATOMS: atom_id res chain seq x y z
N ASN A 1 7.01 7.26 14.27
CA ASN A 1 5.92 6.28 14.13
C ASN A 1 4.95 6.72 13.07
N ILE A 2 4.61 5.83 12.15
CA ILE A 2 3.53 6.00 11.17
C ILE A 2 2.19 5.87 11.89
N LYS A 3 1.23 6.76 11.59
CA LYS A 3 -0.15 6.65 12.06
C LYS A 3 -0.92 5.77 11.06
N TRP A 4 -1.30 4.58 11.50
CA TRP A 4 -2.10 3.66 10.69
C TRP A 4 -3.58 3.88 10.97
N VAL A 5 -4.39 4.06 9.92
CA VAL A 5 -5.85 4.04 10.04
C VAL A 5 -6.35 2.61 10.22
N LYS A 6 -7.51 2.43 10.88
CA LYS A 6 -8.01 1.10 11.27
C LYS A 6 -8.92 0.47 10.22
N SER A 7 -9.52 1.28 9.34
CA SER A 7 -10.40 0.80 8.28
C SER A 7 -10.23 1.59 6.99
N TYR A 8 -10.70 0.99 5.89
CA TYR A 8 -10.73 1.67 4.59
C TYR A 8 -11.60 2.93 4.62
N GLU A 9 -12.75 2.87 5.29
CA GLU A 9 -13.66 4.03 5.46
C GLU A 9 -12.99 5.18 6.22
N GLU A 10 -12.31 4.89 7.34
CA GLU A 10 -11.54 5.90 8.08
C GLU A 10 -10.42 6.49 7.21
N GLY A 11 -9.73 5.63 6.44
CA GLY A 11 -8.72 6.05 5.48
C GLY A 11 -9.26 7.02 4.43
N LEU A 12 -10.41 6.72 3.81
CA LEU A 12 -11.04 7.57 2.82
C LEU A 12 -11.50 8.91 3.39
N GLU A 13 -12.03 8.92 4.61
CA GLU A 13 -12.38 10.15 5.30
C GLU A 13 -11.17 11.03 5.60
N GLU A 14 -10.12 10.46 6.19
CA GLU A 14 -8.90 11.19 6.54
C GLU A 14 -8.18 11.69 5.27
N MET A 15 -8.16 10.88 4.21
CA MET A 15 -7.65 11.24 2.87
C MET A 15 -8.36 12.48 2.33
N THR A 16 -9.70 12.49 2.39
CA THR A 16 -10.51 13.63 1.91
C THR A 16 -10.27 14.88 2.77
N LYS A 17 -10.18 14.73 4.10
CA LYS A 17 -9.97 15.85 5.04
C LYS A 17 -8.57 16.46 4.93
N SER A 18 -7.55 15.62 4.80
CA SER A 18 -6.14 16.04 4.78
C SER A 18 -5.61 16.35 3.39
N GLN A 19 -6.36 16.01 2.33
CA GLN A 19 -5.95 16.10 0.93
C GLN A 19 -4.65 15.34 0.62
N LYS A 20 -4.36 14.31 1.41
CA LYS A 20 -3.24 13.40 1.20
C LYS A 20 -3.73 12.10 0.57
N PRO A 21 -2.99 11.50 -0.37
CA PRO A 21 -3.33 10.19 -0.92
C PRO A 21 -3.30 9.08 0.15
N LEU A 22 -4.10 8.04 -0.07
CA LEU A 22 -4.16 6.85 0.78
C LEU A 22 -3.33 5.73 0.15
N MET A 23 -2.41 5.17 0.93
CA MET A 23 -1.62 4.00 0.57
C MET A 23 -2.20 2.77 1.28
N VAL A 24 -2.67 1.80 0.51
CA VAL A 24 -3.32 0.58 1.00
C VAL A 24 -2.40 -0.62 0.76
N ILE A 25 -2.00 -1.27 1.85
CA ILE A 25 -1.10 -2.43 1.83
C ILE A 25 -1.89 -3.67 2.21
N HIS A 26 -2.16 -4.54 1.24
CA HIS A 26 -2.73 -5.86 1.48
C HIS A 26 -1.60 -6.85 1.75
N HIS A 27 -1.69 -7.57 2.85
CA HIS A 27 -0.64 -8.47 3.31
C HIS A 27 -1.20 -9.61 4.16
N LEU A 28 -0.44 -10.70 4.33
CA LEU A 28 -0.80 -11.76 5.27
C LEU A 28 0.36 -11.99 6.24
N ASP A 29 0.05 -12.13 7.53
CA ASP A 29 1.06 -12.41 8.56
C ASP A 29 1.74 -13.77 8.36
N SER A 30 1.03 -14.74 7.76
CA SER A 30 1.55 -16.07 7.44
C SER A 30 2.33 -16.14 6.11
N CYS A 31 2.42 -15.04 5.35
CA CYS A 31 3.09 -15.02 4.05
C CYS A 31 4.56 -14.56 4.17
N PRO A 32 5.54 -15.38 3.74
CA PRO A 32 6.96 -15.00 3.78
C PRO A 32 7.30 -13.74 3.00
N HIS A 33 6.68 -13.53 1.82
CA HIS A 33 6.90 -12.35 0.99
C HIS A 33 6.40 -11.07 1.68
N SER A 34 5.22 -11.13 2.32
CA SER A 34 4.70 -10.01 3.11
C SER A 34 5.59 -9.66 4.28
N GLN A 35 6.12 -10.67 4.99
CA GLN A 35 7.05 -10.45 6.09
C GLN A 35 8.38 -9.85 5.61
N ALA A 36 8.90 -10.31 4.47
CA ALA A 36 10.12 -9.77 3.87
C ALA A 36 9.93 -8.28 3.53
N LEU A 37 8.88 -7.95 2.77
CA LEU A 37 8.58 -6.57 2.39
C LEU A 37 8.40 -5.66 3.61
N LYS A 38 7.67 -6.12 4.64
CA LYS A 38 7.48 -5.38 5.90
C LYS A 38 8.80 -5.05 6.58
N LYS A 39 9.76 -6.00 6.63
CA LYS A 39 11.07 -5.78 7.24
C LYS A 39 11.82 -4.65 6.54
N VAL A 40 11.85 -4.67 5.20
CA VAL A 40 12.56 -3.65 4.43
C VAL A 40 11.84 -2.30 4.51
N PHE A 41 10.50 -2.29 4.42
CA PHE A 41 9.67 -1.09 4.59
C PHE A 41 9.93 -0.39 5.93
N VAL A 42 10.11 -1.15 7.00
CA VAL A 42 10.41 -0.60 8.35
C VAL A 42 11.87 -0.14 8.45
N ALA A 43 12.80 -0.81 7.78
CA ALA A 43 14.22 -0.48 7.81
C ALA A 43 14.55 0.79 7.00
N ASP A 44 13.82 1.03 5.90
CA ASP A 44 14.06 2.16 5.01
C ASP A 44 13.54 3.49 5.60
N LYS A 45 14.46 4.40 5.93
CA LYS A 45 14.12 5.68 6.53
C LYS A 45 13.41 6.64 5.56
N GLY A 46 13.71 6.55 4.26
CA GLY A 46 13.11 7.40 3.24
C GLY A 46 11.62 7.07 3.08
N ILE A 47 11.31 5.78 2.99
CA ILE A 47 9.93 5.28 2.93
C ILE A 47 9.18 5.59 4.23
N GLN A 48 9.81 5.37 5.39
CA GLN A 48 9.18 5.74 6.66
C GLN A 48 8.86 7.24 6.75
N LYS A 49 9.72 8.09 6.18
CA LYS A 49 9.48 9.54 6.12
C LYS A 49 8.32 9.86 5.19
N MET A 50 8.35 9.36 3.96
CA MET A 50 7.29 9.57 2.96
C MET A 50 5.93 9.07 3.47
N ALA A 51 5.89 7.86 4.02
CA ALA A 51 4.69 7.26 4.59
C ALA A 51 4.10 8.07 5.76
N LYS A 52 4.93 8.85 6.46
CA LYS A 52 4.48 9.69 7.58
C LYS A 52 4.06 11.09 7.12
N GLU A 53 4.77 11.67 6.17
CA GLU A 53 4.62 13.06 5.77
C GLU A 53 3.59 13.22 4.64
N ASP A 54 3.54 12.28 3.69
CA ASP A 54 2.85 12.47 2.42
C ASP A 54 1.60 11.59 2.27
N PHE A 55 1.48 10.49 3.03
CA PHE A 55 0.40 9.51 2.85
C PHE A 55 -0.43 9.29 4.12
N ILE A 56 -1.69 8.91 3.90
CA ILE A 56 -2.49 8.18 4.88
C ILE A 56 -2.19 6.69 4.70
N MET A 57 -1.87 5.98 5.78
CA MET A 57 -1.36 4.62 5.72
C MET A 57 -2.41 3.62 6.24
N LEU A 58 -2.79 2.66 5.40
CA LEU A 58 -3.69 1.56 5.74
C LEU A 58 -3.01 0.23 5.43
N ASN A 59 -3.06 -0.70 6.39
CA ASN A 59 -2.72 -2.10 6.14
C ASN A 59 -3.97 -2.96 6.33
N LEU A 60 -4.13 -3.97 5.49
CA LEU A 60 -5.25 -4.88 5.50
C LEU A 60 -4.72 -6.31 5.44
N VAL A 61 -5.23 -7.14 6.36
CA VAL A 61 -5.02 -8.59 6.36
C VAL A 61 -6.13 -9.29 5.59
N GLU A 62 -7.33 -8.72 5.64
CA GLU A 62 -8.52 -9.21 4.95
C GLU A 62 -8.78 -8.37 3.69
N GLU A 63 -9.36 -9.00 2.68
CA GLU A 63 -9.70 -8.33 1.42
C GLU A 63 -10.89 -7.38 1.59
N THR A 64 -10.89 -6.28 0.83
CA THR A 64 -12.03 -5.36 0.82
C THR A 64 -13.17 -5.88 -0.07
N THR A 65 -14.37 -5.35 0.12
CA THR A 65 -15.51 -5.60 -0.77
C THR A 65 -15.41 -4.86 -2.11
N ASP A 66 -14.49 -3.89 -2.23
CA ASP A 66 -14.29 -3.09 -3.43
C ASP A 66 -13.40 -3.84 -4.44
N LYS A 67 -13.98 -4.18 -5.60
CA LYS A 67 -13.26 -4.88 -6.67
C LYS A 67 -12.13 -4.04 -7.26
N ASN A 68 -12.19 -2.70 -7.14
CA ASN A 68 -11.12 -1.82 -7.59
C ASN A 68 -9.86 -1.96 -6.72
N MET A 69 -9.94 -2.59 -5.54
CA MET A 69 -8.79 -2.91 -4.67
C MET A 69 -8.08 -4.21 -5.06
N ALA A 70 -8.54 -4.90 -6.11
CA ALA A 70 -7.94 -6.12 -6.65
C ALA A 70 -8.07 -6.17 -8.18
N PRO A 71 -7.57 -5.15 -8.91
CA PRO A 71 -7.80 -5.02 -10.36
C PRO A 71 -7.17 -6.16 -11.18
N ASP A 72 -6.10 -6.77 -10.68
CA ASP A 72 -5.37 -7.89 -11.31
C ASP A 72 -5.32 -9.15 -10.43
N GLY A 73 -6.07 -9.18 -9.33
CA GLY A 73 -6.19 -10.35 -8.45
C GLY A 73 -5.95 -10.08 -6.96
N TYR A 74 -6.04 -11.15 -6.18
CA TYR A 74 -6.03 -11.14 -4.71
C TYR A 74 -4.72 -11.70 -4.11
N TYR A 75 -3.59 -11.50 -4.79
CA TYR A 75 -2.29 -11.94 -4.27
C TYR A 75 -1.75 -10.98 -3.21
N VAL A 76 -0.85 -11.47 -2.36
CA VAL A 76 -0.16 -10.67 -1.33
C VAL A 76 1.36 -10.90 -1.36
N PRO A 77 2.19 -9.89 -1.02
CA PRO A 77 1.79 -8.52 -0.69
C PRO A 77 1.39 -7.70 -1.91
N ARG A 78 0.47 -6.75 -1.72
CA ARG A 78 -0.03 -5.85 -2.76
C ARG A 78 -0.17 -4.43 -2.22
N ILE A 79 0.33 -3.45 -2.97
CA ILE A 79 0.26 -2.03 -2.59
C ILE A 79 -0.51 -1.26 -3.65
N LEU A 80 -1.56 -0.55 -3.21
CA LEU A 80 -2.40 0.29 -4.04
C LEU A 80 -2.43 1.71 -3.51
N PHE A 81 -2.59 2.67 -4.42
CA PHE A 81 -2.72 4.08 -4.09
C PHE A 81 -4.10 4.57 -4.47
N VAL A 82 -4.74 5.31 -3.56
CA VAL A 82 -6.03 5.95 -3.79
C VAL A 82 -5.84 7.45 -3.70
N ASP A 83 -6.30 8.14 -4.73
CA ASP A 83 -6.25 9.59 -4.84
C ASP A 83 -7.37 10.24 -3.98
N PRO A 84 -7.17 11.47 -3.45
CA PRO A 84 -8.22 12.21 -2.73
C PRO A 84 -9.57 12.34 -3.46
N THR A 85 -9.59 12.21 -4.79
CA THR A 85 -10.82 12.09 -5.60
C THR A 85 -11.57 10.76 -5.45
N ARG A 86 -11.10 9.86 -4.59
CA ARG A 86 -11.59 8.48 -4.38
C ARG A 86 -11.40 7.57 -5.59
N THR A 87 -10.37 7.84 -6.37
CA THR A 87 -10.00 7.04 -7.54
C THR A 87 -8.79 6.19 -7.22
N VAL A 88 -8.89 4.88 -7.49
CA VAL A 88 -7.76 3.96 -7.38
C VAL A 88 -6.80 4.21 -8.54
N ARG A 89 -5.53 4.44 -8.24
CA ARG A 89 -4.48 4.72 -9.22
C ARG A 89 -3.93 3.43 -9.78
N THR A 90 -4.62 2.88 -10.78
CA THR A 90 -4.22 1.68 -11.52
C THR A 90 -3.09 1.91 -12.52
N ASP A 91 -2.69 3.17 -12.70
CA ASP A 91 -1.55 3.59 -13.51
C ASP A 91 -0.20 3.48 -12.77
N ILE A 92 -0.22 3.36 -11.43
CA ILE A 92 0.99 3.18 -10.61
C ILE A 92 1.20 1.68 -10.41
N THR A 93 2.03 1.09 -11.27
CA THR A 93 2.35 -0.33 -11.25
C THR A 93 3.81 -0.57 -10.88
N GLY A 94 4.05 -1.71 -10.21
CA GLY A 94 5.36 -2.26 -9.93
C GLY A 94 5.96 -2.97 -11.15
N ARG A 95 7.02 -3.73 -10.91
CA ARG A 95 7.87 -4.30 -11.96
C ARG A 95 7.28 -5.54 -12.65
N TYR A 96 6.40 -6.27 -11.99
CA TYR A 96 5.97 -7.59 -12.44
C TYR A 96 4.74 -7.48 -13.35
N SER A 97 4.89 -7.81 -14.63
CA SER A 97 3.79 -7.75 -15.61
C SER A 97 2.60 -8.66 -15.27
N ASN A 98 2.83 -9.73 -14.52
CA ASN A 98 1.80 -10.69 -14.12
C ASN A 98 1.14 -10.33 -12.78
N ASN A 99 1.77 -9.48 -11.98
CA ASN A 99 1.32 -9.02 -10.67
C ASN A 99 1.68 -7.54 -10.53
N LEU A 100 0.87 -6.68 -11.14
CA LEU A 100 1.17 -5.27 -11.39
C LEU A 100 1.35 -4.45 -10.12
N TYR A 101 0.89 -4.93 -8.97
CA TYR A 101 0.95 -4.22 -7.69
C TYR A 101 1.69 -5.02 -6.62
N ALA A 102 2.39 -6.08 -7.03
CA ALA A 102 3.31 -6.81 -6.18
C ALA A 102 4.64 -6.05 -6.06
N TYR A 103 5.18 -6.07 -4.85
CA TYR A 103 6.49 -5.51 -4.53
C TYR A 103 7.24 -6.52 -3.68
N GLU A 104 8.46 -6.84 -4.07
CA GLU A 104 9.36 -7.71 -3.33
C GLU A 104 10.42 -6.90 -2.59
N SER A 105 11.09 -7.53 -1.63
CA SER A 105 12.14 -6.88 -0.84
C SER A 105 13.29 -6.34 -1.71
N GLY A 106 13.57 -6.97 -2.85
CA GLY A 106 14.63 -6.55 -3.78
C GLY A 106 14.23 -5.38 -4.68
N ASP A 107 12.95 -5.02 -4.75
CA ASP A 107 12.49 -3.91 -5.61
C ASP A 107 12.77 -2.53 -5.00
N LEU A 108 13.11 -2.48 -3.71
CA LEU A 108 13.40 -1.26 -2.98
C LEU A 108 14.77 -0.66 -3.33
N GLU A 109 15.71 -1.47 -3.80
CA GLU A 109 17.05 -1.04 -4.23
C GLU A 109 17.04 -0.36 -5.61
N LEU A 110 15.92 -0.42 -6.36
CA LEU A 110 15.80 0.15 -7.70
C LEU A 110 15.34 1.62 -7.70
N CYS A 111 15.11 2.22 -6.53
CA CYS A 111 14.66 3.60 -6.37
C CYS A 111 15.80 4.63 -6.22
N GLU A 112 17.04 4.28 -6.57
CA GLU A 112 18.20 5.21 -6.63
C GLU A 112 18.43 5.81 -8.01
#